data_AF-A0A6J4IW28-F1
#
_entry.id   AF-A0A6J4IW28-F1
#
_cell.length_a   1.000
_cell.length_b   1.000
_cell.length_c   1.000
_cell.angle_alpha   90.00
_cell.angle_beta   90.00
_cell.angle_gamma   90.00
#
_symmetry.space_group_name_H-M   'P 1'
#
loop_
_entity.id
_entity.type
_entity.pdbx_description
1 polymer ?
#
loop_
_entity_poly.entity_id
_entity_poly.type
_entity_poly.pdbx_seq_one_letter_code
_entity_poly.pdbx_strand_id
1 'polypeptide(L)'
;MPFTGCGRPTGARDGPRITTSTRMNIYQYSGLHPASVDRQFRKVVDHLQAGDFRAADVKKLAGTPYYRARLNDTDRLLFRFGRHKGQTCLLLLELIPNHAYAKSRFLRGAAVDETRLQPLPAPDKVEAADVQSLAYVPGGGGHFHLLDKVLFFDPQQEEVLRLPVPLIIIGSAGSGKTALTLEKIKLLTGTEKAPARVLYVTLSAYLAENASRLYRSFGYENPGQEVDFFSFREFLETISIPEGKEVQFRQFRGWFERHRPYSKVKDAHRLFEE
;
A
#
# COMPACT_ATOMS: atom_id res chain seq x y z
N MET A 1 17.71 -51.26 64.87
CA MET A 1 16.35 -51.24 65.44
C MET A 1 16.25 -50.09 66.43
N PRO A 2 15.06 -49.52 66.70
CA PRO A 2 13.80 -49.62 65.95
C PRO A 2 13.74 -48.43 64.95
N PHE A 3 12.64 -47.79 64.50
CA PHE A 3 11.19 -48.00 64.67
C PHE A 3 10.44 -47.73 63.33
N THR A 4 9.19 -47.25 63.36
CA THR A 4 8.22 -47.20 62.24
C THR A 4 7.69 -45.80 61.93
N GLY A 5 7.24 -45.56 60.68
CA GLY A 5 6.33 -44.47 60.32
C GLY A 5 5.83 -44.57 58.87
N CYS A 6 4.52 -44.70 58.66
CA CYS A 6 3.91 -44.87 57.32
C CYS A 6 3.05 -43.65 56.95
N GLY A 7 3.05 -43.23 55.68
CA GLY A 7 2.22 -42.13 55.17
C GLY A 7 2.19 -42.09 53.65
N ARG A 8 1.00 -41.98 53.05
CA ARG A 8 0.74 -41.93 51.60
C ARG A 8 0.24 -40.54 51.15
N PRO A 9 0.12 -40.23 49.84
CA PRO A 9 0.49 -38.91 49.32
C PRO A 9 -0.67 -37.96 49.00
N THR A 10 -0.36 -36.66 49.05
CA THR A 10 -0.98 -35.54 48.30
C THR A 10 0.13 -34.49 48.09
N GLY A 11 0.19 -33.63 47.08
CA GLY A 11 -0.71 -33.28 45.98
C GLY A 11 0.04 -32.29 45.07
N ALA A 12 -0.42 -32.12 43.83
CA ALA A 12 0.25 -31.28 42.85
C ALA A 12 0.22 -29.78 43.21
N ARG A 13 1.28 -29.04 42.84
CA ARG A 13 1.16 -27.63 42.46
C ARG A 13 2.00 -27.33 41.23
N ASP A 14 1.27 -26.84 40.24
CA ASP A 14 1.65 -26.44 38.90
C ASP A 14 2.95 -25.62 38.84
N GLY A 15 3.87 -26.07 37.99
CA GLY A 15 4.81 -25.14 37.35
C GLY A 15 4.03 -24.20 36.42
N PRO A 16 4.46 -22.94 36.25
CA PRO A 16 3.71 -21.96 35.47
C PRO A 16 3.62 -22.39 34.00
N ARG A 17 2.45 -22.91 33.60
CA ARG A 17 2.08 -23.02 32.18
C ARG A 17 1.86 -21.62 31.62
N ILE A 18 2.96 -20.98 31.21
CA ILE A 18 2.90 -19.81 30.35
C ILE A 18 2.51 -20.30 28.94
N THR A 19 1.23 -20.63 28.77
CA THR A 19 0.61 -20.70 27.44
C THR A 19 0.35 -19.29 26.95
N THR A 20 1.42 -18.54 26.68
CA THR A 20 1.37 -17.45 25.71
C THR A 20 1.06 -18.09 24.36
N SER A 21 -0.23 -18.27 24.06
CA SER A 21 -0.67 -18.46 22.70
C SER A 21 -0.24 -17.22 21.94
N THR A 22 0.84 -17.34 21.16
CA THR A 22 1.42 -16.24 20.40
C THR A 22 0.39 -15.76 19.39
N ARG A 23 -0.31 -14.66 19.72
CA ARG A 23 -1.27 -14.04 18.80
C ARG A 23 -0.56 -13.70 17.50
N MET A 24 -1.21 -13.98 16.39
CA MET A 24 -0.67 -13.70 15.07
C MET A 24 -0.78 -12.20 14.80
N ASN A 25 0.32 -11.60 14.35
CA ASN A 25 0.31 -10.21 13.92
C ASN A 25 -0.54 -10.06 12.66
N ILE A 26 -1.42 -9.06 12.65
CA ILE A 26 -2.29 -8.74 11.53
C ILE A 26 -2.10 -7.27 11.16
N TYR A 27 -1.94 -7.03 9.86
CA TYR A 27 -1.86 -5.71 9.28
C TYR A 27 -2.98 -5.53 8.26
N GLN A 28 -3.57 -4.34 8.24
CA GLN A 28 -4.71 -4.00 7.38
C GLN A 28 -4.28 -3.05 6.27
N TYR A 29 -4.62 -3.34 5.02
CA TYR A 29 -4.39 -2.40 3.92
C TYR A 29 -5.07 -1.06 4.24
N SER A 30 -4.37 0.05 4.05
CA SER A 30 -4.86 1.41 4.36
C SER A 30 -6.18 1.77 3.67
N GLY A 31 -6.41 1.24 2.46
CA GLY A 31 -7.67 1.39 1.71
C GLY A 31 -8.75 0.33 2.01
N LEU A 32 -8.54 -0.56 2.99
CA LEU A 32 -9.57 -1.53 3.40
C LEU A 32 -10.51 -0.87 4.41
N HIS A 33 -11.77 -0.65 4.02
CA HIS A 33 -12.79 0.01 4.85
C HIS A 33 -13.98 -0.93 5.10
N PRO A 34 -14.09 -1.57 6.29
CA PRO A 34 -15.12 -2.58 6.56
C PRO A 34 -16.58 -2.08 6.60
N ALA A 35 -16.79 -0.78 6.79
CA ALA A 35 -18.08 -0.08 6.75
C ALA A 35 -19.27 -0.88 7.33
N SER A 36 -20.14 -1.43 6.48
CA SER A 36 -21.37 -2.13 6.87
C SER A 36 -21.17 -3.48 7.58
N VAL A 37 -19.99 -4.09 7.46
CA VAL A 37 -19.67 -5.41 8.06
C VAL A 37 -18.60 -5.34 9.15
N ASP A 38 -18.35 -4.15 9.69
CA ASP A 38 -17.33 -3.89 10.71
C ASP A 38 -17.41 -4.82 11.95
N ARG A 39 -18.61 -5.15 12.45
CA ARG A 39 -18.77 -6.09 13.58
C ARG A 39 -18.27 -7.50 13.22
N GLN A 40 -18.66 -7.99 12.05
CA GLN A 40 -18.26 -9.30 11.53
C GLN A 40 -16.77 -9.34 11.23
N PHE A 41 -16.25 -8.25 10.66
CA PHE A 41 -14.82 -8.05 10.38
C PHE A 41 -13.99 -8.16 11.67
N ARG A 42 -14.33 -7.41 12.72
CA ARG A 42 -13.63 -7.48 14.01
C ARG A 42 -13.63 -8.91 14.58
N LYS A 43 -14.79 -9.57 14.61
CA LYS A 43 -14.91 -10.96 15.09
C LYS A 43 -13.99 -11.92 14.30
N VAL A 44 -13.94 -11.80 12.97
CA VAL A 44 -13.06 -12.64 12.14
C VAL A 44 -11.60 -12.29 12.35
N VAL A 45 -11.25 -11.02 12.51
CA VAL A 45 -9.89 -10.59 12.88
C VAL A 45 -9.48 -11.17 14.23
N ASP A 46 -10.35 -11.20 15.24
CA ASP A 46 -10.08 -11.83 16.53
C ASP A 46 -9.78 -13.34 16.40
N HIS A 47 -10.59 -14.08 15.61
CA HIS A 47 -10.34 -15.49 15.32
C HIS A 47 -9.01 -15.70 14.59
N LEU A 48 -8.70 -14.86 13.58
CA LEU A 48 -7.44 -14.92 12.85
C LEU A 48 -6.23 -14.58 13.75
N GLN A 49 -6.33 -13.59 14.65
CA GLN A 49 -5.29 -13.27 15.63
C GLN A 49 -5.06 -14.42 16.63
N ALA A 50 -6.12 -15.12 17.02
CA ALA A 50 -6.04 -16.31 17.88
C ALA A 50 -5.49 -17.56 17.15
N GLY A 51 -5.34 -17.50 15.82
CA GLY A 51 -4.97 -18.66 14.98
C GLY A 51 -6.13 -19.64 14.73
N ASP A 52 -7.36 -19.29 15.13
CA ASP A 52 -8.55 -20.12 14.94
C ASP A 52 -9.12 -19.96 13.52
N PHE A 53 -8.39 -20.56 12.58
CA PHE A 53 -8.76 -20.55 11.17
C PHE A 53 -10.01 -21.38 10.85
N ARG A 54 -10.43 -22.26 11.77
CA ARG A 54 -11.67 -23.02 11.66
C ARG A 54 -12.88 -22.12 11.93
N ALA A 55 -12.85 -21.33 13.01
CA ALA A 55 -13.92 -20.38 13.31
C ALA A 55 -14.03 -19.25 12.26
N ALA A 56 -12.91 -18.87 11.65
CA ALA A 56 -12.88 -17.91 10.53
C ALA A 56 -13.24 -18.50 9.15
N ASP A 57 -13.49 -19.81 9.04
CA ASP A 57 -13.68 -20.57 7.78
C ASP A 57 -12.62 -20.15 6.72
N VAL A 58 -11.35 -20.28 7.08
CA VAL A 58 -10.24 -19.93 6.17
C VAL A 58 -10.13 -20.97 5.06
N LYS A 59 -10.16 -20.49 3.81
CA LYS A 59 -9.89 -21.32 2.63
C LYS A 59 -8.88 -20.67 1.70
N LYS A 60 -8.04 -21.50 1.10
CA LYS A 60 -7.11 -21.15 0.03
C LYS A 60 -7.88 -20.87 -1.27
N LEU A 61 -7.56 -19.76 -1.95
CA LEU A 61 -7.98 -19.54 -3.33
C LEU A 61 -6.98 -20.26 -4.26
N ALA A 62 -7.37 -21.42 -4.79
CA ALA A 62 -6.50 -22.28 -5.59
C ALA A 62 -5.89 -21.54 -6.80
N GLY A 63 -4.60 -21.76 -7.07
CA GLY A 63 -3.88 -21.12 -8.17
C GLY A 63 -3.49 -19.65 -7.95
N THR A 64 -3.67 -19.11 -6.74
CA THR A 64 -3.30 -17.72 -6.38
C THR A 64 -2.51 -17.71 -5.06
N PRO A 65 -1.81 -16.63 -4.67
CA PRO A 65 -1.18 -16.52 -3.35
C PRO A 65 -2.16 -16.19 -2.21
N TYR A 66 -3.46 -16.06 -2.50
CA TYR A 66 -4.45 -15.50 -1.58
C TYR A 66 -5.27 -16.54 -0.82
N TYR A 67 -5.87 -16.07 0.26
CA TYR A 67 -6.74 -16.80 1.15
C TYR A 67 -7.97 -15.96 1.47
N ARG A 68 -9.09 -16.61 1.76
CA ARG A 68 -10.34 -15.96 2.16
C ARG A 68 -10.78 -16.43 3.54
N ALA A 69 -11.34 -15.54 4.34
CA ALA A 69 -12.10 -15.85 5.55
C ALA A 69 -13.58 -15.49 5.35
N ARG A 70 -14.49 -16.12 6.10
CA ARG A 70 -15.94 -15.88 6.02
C ARG A 70 -16.37 -14.83 7.04
N LEU A 71 -16.96 -13.73 6.57
CA LEU A 71 -17.50 -12.67 7.46
C LEU A 71 -18.94 -12.97 7.88
N ASN A 72 -19.77 -13.33 6.91
CA ASN A 72 -21.18 -13.70 7.09
C ASN A 72 -21.55 -14.71 5.98
N ASP A 73 -22.82 -14.77 5.55
CA ASP A 73 -23.22 -15.70 4.48
C ASP A 73 -22.76 -15.25 3.09
N THR A 74 -22.77 -13.95 2.80
CA THR A 74 -22.50 -13.35 1.47
C THR A 74 -21.08 -12.81 1.28
N ASP A 75 -20.40 -12.39 2.35
CA ASP A 75 -19.23 -11.54 2.28
C ASP A 75 -17.98 -12.25 2.81
N ARG A 76 -16.85 -12.00 2.14
CA ARG A 76 -15.56 -12.64 2.44
C ARG A 76 -14.48 -11.59 2.67
N LEU A 77 -13.52 -11.92 3.54
CA LEU A 77 -12.31 -11.12 3.74
C LEU A 77 -11.16 -11.76 2.98
N LEU A 78 -10.61 -11.04 1.99
CA LEU A 78 -9.42 -11.46 1.25
C LEU A 78 -8.16 -11.06 2.03
N PHE A 79 -7.23 -11.99 2.18
CA PHE A 79 -5.94 -11.75 2.81
C PHE A 79 -4.82 -12.62 2.19
N ARG A 80 -3.59 -12.34 2.58
CA ARG A 80 -2.43 -13.18 2.29
C ARG A 80 -1.50 -13.28 3.50
N PHE A 81 -0.54 -14.21 3.43
CA PHE A 81 0.51 -14.34 4.44
C PHE A 81 1.73 -13.49 4.09
N GLY A 82 2.33 -12.90 5.11
CA GLY A 82 3.64 -12.26 5.05
C GLY A 82 4.58 -12.82 6.12
N ARG A 83 5.89 -12.67 5.94
CA ARG A 83 6.92 -13.10 6.90
C ARG A 83 8.02 -12.07 7.06
N HIS A 84 8.34 -11.75 8.31
CA HIS A 84 9.47 -10.89 8.68
C HIS A 84 10.27 -11.56 9.78
N LYS A 85 11.60 -11.67 9.62
CA LYS A 85 12.52 -12.28 10.61
C LYS A 85 12.05 -13.63 11.17
N GLY A 86 11.51 -14.48 10.29
CA GLY A 86 10.98 -15.82 10.64
C GLY A 86 9.55 -15.82 11.22
N GLN A 87 9.01 -14.69 11.65
CA GLN A 87 7.64 -14.59 12.16
C GLN A 87 6.64 -14.42 11.00
N THR A 88 5.61 -15.25 10.97
CA THR A 88 4.49 -15.18 10.01
C THR A 88 3.41 -14.21 10.52
N CYS A 89 2.82 -13.44 9.61
CA CYS A 89 1.76 -12.48 9.87
C CYS A 89 0.71 -12.50 8.73
N LEU A 90 -0.44 -11.88 8.96
CA LEU A 90 -1.50 -11.73 7.96
C LEU A 90 -1.57 -10.31 7.42
N LEU A 91 -1.80 -10.19 6.12
CA LEU A 91 -2.03 -8.93 5.40
C LEU A 91 -3.45 -8.95 4.86
N LEU A 92 -4.35 -8.19 5.48
CA LEU A 92 -5.75 -8.05 5.07
C LEU A 92 -5.85 -7.08 3.90
N LEU A 93 -6.50 -7.49 2.81
CA LEU A 93 -6.41 -6.81 1.52
C LEU A 93 -7.71 -6.13 1.09
N GLU A 94 -8.82 -6.89 1.04
CA GLU A 94 -10.06 -6.47 0.39
C GLU A 94 -11.29 -7.15 1.01
N LEU A 95 -12.43 -6.46 1.00
CA LEU A 95 -13.73 -7.09 1.21
C LEU A 95 -14.29 -7.58 -0.13
N ILE A 96 -14.73 -8.82 -0.18
CA ILE A 96 -15.39 -9.41 -1.35
C ILE A 96 -16.88 -9.60 -1.00
N PRO A 97 -17.75 -8.63 -1.33
CA PRO A 97 -19.19 -8.75 -1.11
C PRO A 97 -19.81 -9.74 -2.09
N ASN A 98 -20.85 -10.46 -1.66
CA ASN A 98 -21.61 -11.41 -2.50
C ASN A 98 -20.75 -12.40 -3.31
N HIS A 99 -19.62 -12.87 -2.74
CA HIS A 99 -18.62 -13.70 -3.42
C HIS A 99 -18.10 -13.14 -4.77
N ALA A 100 -18.15 -11.83 -5.00
CA ALA A 100 -17.78 -11.24 -6.28
C ALA A 100 -16.25 -11.20 -6.54
N TYR A 101 -15.57 -12.35 -6.45
CA TYR A 101 -14.12 -12.49 -6.61
C TYR A 101 -13.61 -11.87 -7.93
N ALA A 102 -14.38 -11.95 -9.01
CA ALA A 102 -14.05 -11.35 -10.31
C ALA A 102 -13.98 -9.81 -10.28
N LYS A 103 -14.55 -9.13 -9.27
CA LYS A 103 -14.44 -7.68 -9.08
C LYS A 103 -13.22 -7.28 -8.23
N SER A 104 -12.63 -8.22 -7.49
CA SER A 104 -11.47 -7.95 -6.64
C SER A 104 -10.27 -7.54 -7.49
N ARG A 105 -9.69 -6.38 -7.19
CA ARG A 105 -8.51 -5.89 -7.94
C ARG A 105 -7.29 -6.80 -7.77
N PHE A 106 -7.18 -7.49 -6.63
CA PHE A 106 -6.10 -8.43 -6.33
C PHE A 106 -6.24 -9.78 -7.05
N LEU A 107 -7.43 -10.10 -7.56
CA LEU A 107 -7.75 -11.37 -8.23
C LEU A 107 -7.97 -11.21 -9.74
N ARG A 108 -7.68 -10.04 -10.31
CA ARG A 108 -7.75 -9.81 -11.77
C ARG A 108 -6.85 -10.81 -12.52
N GLY A 109 -7.45 -11.54 -13.45
CA GLY A 109 -6.80 -12.63 -14.19
C GLY A 109 -6.83 -14.01 -13.51
N ALA A 110 -7.31 -14.12 -12.27
CA ALA A 110 -7.48 -15.40 -11.59
C ALA A 110 -8.91 -15.94 -11.76
N ALA A 111 -9.05 -17.15 -12.32
CA ALA A 111 -10.32 -17.86 -12.35
C ALA A 111 -10.58 -18.54 -10.99
N VAL A 112 -11.27 -17.83 -10.09
CA VAL A 112 -11.64 -18.37 -8.77
C VAL A 112 -12.86 -19.27 -8.89
N ASP A 113 -12.64 -20.57 -8.68
CA ASP A 113 -13.66 -21.60 -8.59
C ASP A 113 -13.92 -21.95 -7.12
N GLU A 114 -15.14 -21.69 -6.63
CA GLU A 114 -15.51 -21.95 -5.23
C GLU A 114 -15.51 -23.43 -4.85
N THR A 115 -15.68 -24.34 -5.82
CA THR A 115 -15.66 -25.79 -5.57
C THR A 115 -14.24 -26.29 -5.29
N ARG A 116 -13.22 -25.55 -5.74
CA ARG A 116 -11.80 -25.88 -5.61
C ARG A 116 -11.12 -25.22 -4.39
N LEU A 117 -11.90 -24.58 -3.52
CA LEU A 117 -11.39 -23.94 -2.30
C LEU A 117 -10.94 -24.96 -1.26
N GLN A 118 -9.65 -24.94 -0.93
CA GLN A 118 -9.06 -25.88 0.03
C GLN A 118 -9.13 -25.29 1.45
N PRO A 119 -9.72 -25.98 2.45
CA PRO A 119 -9.71 -25.51 3.83
C PRO A 119 -8.27 -25.40 4.39
N LEU A 120 -7.95 -24.29 5.05
CA LEU A 120 -6.70 -24.14 5.78
C LEU A 120 -6.99 -24.26 7.28
N PRO A 121 -6.78 -25.43 7.92
CA PRO A 121 -7.26 -25.67 9.27
C PRO A 121 -6.44 -24.97 10.36
N ALA A 122 -5.21 -24.54 10.07
CA ALA A 122 -4.29 -23.92 11.01
C ALA A 122 -3.18 -23.12 10.27
N PRO A 123 -2.52 -22.15 10.93
CA PRO A 123 -1.56 -21.24 10.29
C PRO A 123 -0.24 -21.89 9.86
N ASP A 124 0.15 -23.00 10.48
CA ASP A 124 1.36 -23.77 10.17
C ASP A 124 1.24 -24.54 8.84
N LYS A 125 0.04 -24.66 8.27
CA LYS A 125 -0.25 -25.36 7.01
C LYS A 125 -0.16 -24.46 5.77
N VAL A 126 0.32 -23.23 5.89
CA VAL A 126 0.50 -22.31 4.77
C VAL A 126 1.61 -22.81 3.82
N GLU A 127 1.34 -22.83 2.52
CA GLU A 127 2.33 -23.12 1.48
C GLU A 127 3.46 -22.10 1.53
N ALA A 128 4.71 -22.55 1.55
CA ALA A 128 5.87 -21.65 1.68
C ALA A 128 5.96 -20.64 0.52
N ALA A 129 5.48 -21.01 -0.68
CA ALA A 129 5.45 -20.16 -1.86
C ALA A 129 4.43 -18.99 -1.80
N ASP A 130 3.40 -19.10 -0.94
CA ASP A 130 2.38 -18.05 -0.79
C ASP A 130 2.84 -16.90 0.12
N VAL A 131 3.79 -17.20 1.02
CA VAL A 131 4.21 -16.31 2.09
C VAL A 131 5.15 -15.23 1.54
N GLN A 132 4.66 -13.99 1.51
CA GLN A 132 5.45 -12.86 1.02
C GLN A 132 6.55 -12.49 2.02
N SER A 133 7.80 -12.39 1.56
CA SER A 133 8.89 -11.81 2.37
C SER A 133 8.68 -10.31 2.57
N LEU A 134 8.75 -9.85 3.82
CA LEU A 134 8.56 -8.44 4.21
C LEU A 134 9.88 -7.86 4.72
N ALA A 135 10.35 -6.80 4.06
CA ALA A 135 11.63 -6.15 4.39
C ALA A 135 11.62 -5.47 5.77
N TYR A 136 10.49 -4.86 6.14
CA TYR A 136 10.24 -4.20 7.41
C TYR A 136 8.77 -4.44 7.80
N VAL A 137 8.51 -4.50 9.10
CA VAL A 137 7.19 -4.62 9.72
C VAL A 137 7.24 -3.88 11.07
N PRO A 138 6.27 -3.01 11.41
CA PRO A 138 6.24 -2.29 12.67
C PRO A 138 5.92 -3.22 13.86
N GLY A 139 6.22 -2.78 15.08
CA GLY A 139 5.88 -3.53 16.28
C GLY A 139 4.40 -3.39 16.64
N GLY A 140 3.64 -4.49 16.59
CA GLY A 140 2.22 -4.53 16.95
C GLY A 140 1.30 -4.76 15.74
N GLY A 141 0.02 -4.43 15.86
CA GLY A 141 -0.88 -4.32 14.71
C GLY A 141 -0.75 -2.95 14.03
N GLY A 142 -1.20 -2.83 12.79
CA GLY A 142 -1.15 -1.54 12.08
C GLY A 142 -1.65 -1.59 10.64
N HIS A 143 -1.43 -0.49 9.92
CA HIS A 143 -1.76 -0.40 8.51
C HIS A 143 -0.54 -0.63 7.61
N PHE A 144 -0.80 -1.10 6.39
CA PHE A 144 0.19 -1.15 5.33
C PHE A 144 -0.35 -0.49 4.06
N HIS A 145 0.56 0.01 3.24
CA HIS A 145 0.28 0.64 1.96
C HIS A 145 0.72 -0.27 0.81
N LEU A 146 0.25 0.03 -0.41
CA LEU A 146 0.48 -0.82 -1.58
C LEU A 146 0.83 0.03 -2.80
N LEU A 147 2.09 -0.09 -3.22
CA LEU A 147 2.57 0.33 -4.54
C LEU A 147 3.05 -0.92 -5.29
N ASP A 148 4.28 -0.98 -5.81
CA ASP A 148 4.89 -2.21 -6.35
C ASP A 148 4.92 -3.39 -5.35
N LYS A 149 4.86 -3.07 -4.05
CA LYS A 149 4.96 -4.02 -2.94
C LYS A 149 4.20 -3.52 -1.72
N VAL A 150 4.17 -4.39 -0.70
CA VAL A 150 3.71 -4.05 0.66
C VAL A 150 4.70 -3.07 1.28
N LEU A 151 4.19 -1.92 1.71
CA LEU A 151 4.96 -0.86 2.34
C LEU A 151 4.43 -0.62 3.75
N PHE A 152 5.34 -0.58 4.72
CA PHE A 152 5.06 -0.08 6.05
C PHE A 152 5.80 1.24 6.21
N PHE A 153 5.06 2.29 6.52
CA PHE A 153 5.64 3.57 6.86
C PHE A 153 6.07 3.57 8.33
N ASP A 154 7.18 4.23 8.62
CA ASP A 154 7.57 4.52 10.00
C ASP A 154 6.63 5.58 10.62
N PRO A 155 6.66 5.80 11.95
CA PRO A 155 5.75 6.75 12.60
C PRO A 155 5.84 8.19 12.06
N GLN A 156 7.01 8.61 11.58
CA GLN A 156 7.23 9.96 11.05
C GLN A 156 6.67 10.10 9.63
N GLN A 157 6.82 9.06 8.81
CA GLN A 157 6.17 8.96 7.50
C GLN A 157 4.63 8.92 7.63
N GLU A 158 4.09 8.17 8.59
CA GLU A 158 2.65 8.14 8.89
C GLU A 158 2.10 9.50 9.36
N GLU A 159 2.87 10.25 10.15
CA GLU A 159 2.52 11.62 10.55
C GLU A 159 2.47 12.56 9.33
N VAL A 160 3.52 12.57 8.51
CA VAL A 160 3.58 13.39 7.28
C VAL A 160 2.49 13.02 6.28
N LEU A 161 2.09 11.75 6.20
CA LEU A 161 0.95 11.30 5.38
C LEU A 161 -0.38 11.95 5.81
N ARG A 162 -0.52 12.39 7.06
CA ARG A 162 -1.77 12.98 7.61
C ARG A 162 -1.80 14.50 7.66
N LEU A 163 -0.66 15.19 7.54
CA LEU A 163 -0.60 16.66 7.53
C LEU A 163 -1.45 17.29 6.39
N PRO A 164 -2.14 18.43 6.60
CA PRO A 164 -2.85 19.11 5.51
C PRO A 164 -1.88 19.65 4.45
N VAL A 165 -2.40 19.99 3.27
CA VAL A 165 -1.67 20.74 2.23
C VAL A 165 -1.85 22.26 2.44
N PRO A 166 -0.89 23.12 2.03
CA PRO A 166 0.36 22.83 1.34
C PRO A 166 1.41 22.18 2.24
N LEU A 167 2.24 21.30 1.67
CA LEU A 167 3.22 20.49 2.39
C LEU A 167 4.54 20.38 1.60
N ILE A 168 5.67 20.58 2.28
CA ILE A 168 7.01 20.39 1.73
C ILE A 168 7.65 19.19 2.43
N ILE A 169 8.07 18.18 1.68
CA ILE A 169 8.67 16.94 2.21
C ILE A 169 10.15 16.92 1.90
N ILE A 170 10.99 17.06 2.93
CA ILE A 170 12.46 17.04 2.85
C ILE A 170 12.97 15.70 3.38
N GLY A 171 13.93 15.08 2.70
CA GLY A 171 14.53 13.82 3.11
C GLY A 171 15.62 13.32 2.16
N SER A 172 16.51 12.47 2.65
CA SER A 172 17.65 11.90 1.91
C SER A 172 17.24 11.02 0.71
N ALA A 173 18.18 10.58 -0.11
CA ALA A 173 17.93 9.52 -1.08
C ALA A 173 17.45 8.24 -0.37
N GLY A 174 16.53 7.49 -0.97
CA GLY A 174 15.99 6.25 -0.39
C GLY A 174 14.94 6.41 0.73
N SER A 175 14.76 7.61 1.30
CA SER A 175 13.80 7.91 2.40
C SER A 175 12.30 7.73 2.11
N GLY A 176 11.93 7.15 0.97
CA GLY A 176 10.53 6.85 0.64
C GLY A 176 9.69 8.03 0.13
N LYS A 177 10.24 9.24 -0.04
CA LYS A 177 9.50 10.45 -0.49
C LYS A 177 8.49 10.18 -1.61
N THR A 178 8.90 9.54 -2.71
CA THR A 178 8.01 9.23 -3.83
C THR A 178 6.85 8.34 -3.41
N ALA A 179 7.10 7.28 -2.62
CA ALA A 179 6.04 6.40 -2.14
C ALA A 179 5.06 7.15 -1.23
N LEU A 180 5.59 7.97 -0.32
CA LEU A 180 4.79 8.81 0.57
C LEU A 180 3.92 9.82 -0.21
N THR A 181 4.47 10.46 -1.25
CA THR A 181 3.71 11.34 -2.16
C THR A 181 2.63 10.58 -2.94
N LEU A 182 2.91 9.37 -3.43
CA LEU A 182 1.91 8.58 -4.15
C LEU A 182 0.76 8.11 -3.25
N GLU A 183 1.05 7.67 -2.02
CA GLU A 183 0.00 7.37 -1.03
C GLU A 183 -0.75 8.65 -0.61
N LYS A 184 -0.07 9.79 -0.50
CA LYS A 184 -0.72 11.10 -0.25
C LYS A 184 -1.71 11.44 -1.35
N ILE A 185 -1.35 11.21 -2.62
CA ILE A 185 -2.24 11.44 -3.76
C ILE A 185 -3.50 10.58 -3.65
N LYS A 186 -3.42 9.31 -3.24
CA LYS A 186 -4.61 8.45 -3.07
C LYS A 186 -5.63 8.99 -2.06
N LEU A 187 -5.22 9.86 -1.12
CA LEU A 187 -6.12 10.51 -0.16
C LEU A 187 -6.86 11.73 -0.75
N LEU A 188 -6.36 12.31 -1.84
CA LEU A 188 -6.94 13.50 -2.48
C LEU A 188 -8.13 13.13 -3.36
N THR A 189 -9.21 12.59 -2.79
CA THR A 189 -10.36 12.06 -3.55
C THR A 189 -11.55 13.01 -3.59
N GLY A 190 -12.22 13.06 -4.74
CA GLY A 190 -13.51 13.71 -4.96
C GLY A 190 -14.67 12.69 -4.97
N THR A 191 -15.72 13.00 -5.73
CA THR A 191 -16.87 12.10 -5.97
C THR A 191 -16.80 11.54 -7.40
N GLU A 192 -17.51 10.45 -7.70
CA GLU A 192 -17.56 9.91 -9.08
C GLU A 192 -18.06 10.91 -10.14
N LYS A 193 -18.88 11.89 -9.73
CA LYS A 193 -19.42 12.94 -10.62
C LYS A 193 -18.56 14.20 -10.68
N ALA A 194 -17.63 14.35 -9.74
CA ALA A 194 -16.73 15.47 -9.61
C ALA A 194 -15.42 14.95 -9.00
N PRO A 195 -14.60 14.23 -9.80
CA PRO A 195 -13.36 13.65 -9.32
C PRO A 195 -12.35 14.75 -8.98
N ALA A 196 -11.49 14.47 -8.01
CA ALA A 196 -10.36 15.33 -7.72
C ALA A 196 -9.32 15.18 -8.85
N ARG A 197 -8.96 16.30 -9.47
CA ARG A 197 -7.99 16.34 -10.57
C ARG A 197 -6.61 16.61 -9.97
N VAL A 198 -5.68 15.68 -10.15
CA VAL A 198 -4.35 15.71 -9.53
C VAL A 198 -3.28 15.60 -10.60
N LEU A 199 -2.33 16.52 -10.57
CA LEU A 199 -1.17 16.52 -11.46
C LEU A 199 0.08 16.15 -10.66
N TYR A 200 0.77 15.07 -11.07
CA TYR A 200 2.09 14.71 -10.59
C TYR A 200 3.14 15.12 -11.64
N VAL A 201 4.05 16.02 -11.26
CA VAL A 201 5.16 16.47 -12.12
C VAL A 201 6.51 16.01 -11.55
N THR A 202 7.40 15.55 -12.43
CA THR A 202 8.79 15.20 -12.09
C THR A 202 9.77 15.60 -13.19
N LEU A 203 11.07 15.33 -13.03
CA LEU A 203 12.11 15.86 -13.92
C LEU A 203 12.28 15.10 -15.24
N SER A 204 11.82 13.84 -15.34
CA SER A 204 11.98 13.02 -16.55
C SER A 204 10.80 12.10 -16.81
N ALA A 205 10.54 11.81 -18.09
CA ALA A 205 9.42 10.94 -18.52
C ALA A 205 9.52 9.55 -17.89
N TYR A 206 10.74 8.99 -17.76
CA TYR A 206 10.99 7.73 -17.07
C TYR A 206 10.52 7.75 -15.60
N LEU A 207 10.76 8.84 -14.87
CA LEU A 207 10.29 8.99 -13.49
C LEU A 207 8.78 9.15 -13.42
N ALA A 208 8.16 9.81 -14.40
CA ALA A 208 6.71 9.98 -14.49
C ALA A 208 6.01 8.64 -14.78
N GLU A 209 6.50 7.89 -15.77
CA GLU A 209 6.00 6.55 -16.11
C GLU A 209 6.16 5.58 -14.94
N ASN A 210 7.31 5.59 -14.26
CA ASN A 210 7.54 4.76 -13.09
C ASN A 210 6.61 5.14 -11.93
N ALA A 211 6.43 6.43 -11.64
CA ALA A 211 5.49 6.90 -10.61
C ALA A 211 4.04 6.49 -10.92
N SER A 212 3.62 6.61 -12.19
CA SER A 212 2.31 6.16 -12.68
C SER A 212 2.14 4.64 -12.52
N ARG A 213 3.17 3.85 -12.85
CA ARG A 213 3.15 2.39 -12.70
C ARG A 213 3.08 1.96 -11.23
N LEU A 214 3.80 2.65 -10.35
CA LEU A 214 3.72 2.45 -8.89
C LEU A 214 2.32 2.80 -8.36
N TYR A 215 1.72 3.89 -8.83
CA TYR A 215 0.39 4.33 -8.42
C TYR A 215 -0.72 3.35 -8.81
N ARG A 216 -0.71 2.87 -10.06
CA ARG A 216 -1.73 1.99 -10.66
C ARG A 216 -1.48 0.48 -10.39
N SER A 217 -0.49 0.17 -9.57
CA SER A 217 -0.12 -1.19 -9.16
C SER A 217 -1.27 -1.95 -8.46
N PHE A 218 -1.22 -3.29 -8.48
CA PHE A 218 -2.25 -4.17 -7.95
C PHE A 218 -3.70 -3.83 -8.41
N GLY A 219 -3.84 -3.27 -9.61
CA GLY A 219 -5.13 -2.84 -10.15
C GLY A 219 -5.77 -1.70 -9.36
N TYR A 220 -4.96 -0.82 -8.75
CA TYR A 220 -5.47 0.34 -8.03
C TYR A 220 -6.21 1.29 -8.98
N GLU A 221 -7.49 1.49 -8.68
CA GLU A 221 -8.40 2.41 -9.35
C GLU A 221 -9.13 3.23 -8.27
N ASN A 222 -9.36 4.50 -8.54
CA ASN A 222 -10.22 5.35 -7.72
C ASN A 222 -11.08 6.24 -8.63
N PRO A 223 -12.38 5.93 -8.83
CA PRO A 223 -13.30 6.75 -9.63
C PRO A 223 -13.49 8.18 -9.11
N GLY A 224 -13.13 8.47 -7.86
CA GLY A 224 -13.10 9.83 -7.30
C GLY A 224 -11.88 10.64 -7.71
N GLN A 225 -11.00 10.15 -8.60
CA GLN A 225 -9.74 10.80 -8.96
C GLN A 225 -9.39 10.71 -10.45
N GLU A 226 -8.97 11.84 -11.02
CA GLU A 226 -8.24 11.91 -12.28
C GLU A 226 -6.78 12.24 -11.94
N VAL A 227 -5.82 11.36 -12.29
CA VAL A 227 -4.40 11.57 -11.94
C VAL A 227 -3.51 11.47 -13.18
N ASP A 228 -2.93 12.61 -13.55
CA ASP A 228 -1.96 12.75 -14.63
C ASP A 228 -0.53 12.69 -14.10
N PHE A 229 0.35 12.03 -14.84
CA PHE A 229 1.76 11.85 -14.51
C PHE A 229 2.60 12.33 -15.68
N PHE A 230 3.32 13.44 -15.49
CA PHE A 230 4.16 14.04 -16.52
C PHE A 230 5.56 14.35 -16.00
N SER A 231 6.54 14.35 -16.90
CA SER A 231 7.72 15.19 -16.71
C SER A 231 7.36 16.66 -16.86
N PHE A 232 8.20 17.56 -16.32
CA PHE A 232 7.99 18.99 -16.45
C PHE A 232 7.91 19.43 -17.93
N ARG A 233 8.68 18.78 -18.81
CA ARG A 233 8.63 19.01 -20.26
C ARG A 233 7.28 18.59 -20.86
N GLU A 234 6.84 17.35 -20.62
CA GLU A 234 5.56 16.86 -21.14
C GLU A 234 4.40 17.72 -20.63
N PHE A 235 4.44 18.16 -19.37
CA PHE A 235 3.46 19.09 -18.82
C PHE A 235 3.42 20.43 -19.58
N LEU A 236 4.58 21.04 -19.87
CA LEU A 236 4.63 22.26 -20.69
C LEU A 236 4.09 22.02 -22.11
N GLU A 237 4.34 20.85 -22.70
CA GLU A 237 3.82 20.46 -24.02
C GLU A 237 2.28 20.24 -24.01
N THR A 238 1.64 20.05 -22.84
CA THR A 238 0.15 20.07 -22.71
C THR A 238 -0.46 21.47 -22.67
N ILE A 239 0.32 22.49 -22.30
CA ILE A 239 -0.14 23.88 -22.29
C ILE A 239 -0.10 24.37 -23.73
N SER A 240 -1.20 24.99 -24.19
CA SER A 240 -1.30 25.53 -25.55
C SER A 240 -0.10 26.43 -25.86
N ILE A 241 0.71 26.01 -26.85
CA ILE A 241 1.86 26.77 -27.32
C ILE A 241 1.34 28.09 -27.90
N PRO A 242 1.73 29.26 -27.37
CA PRO A 242 1.34 30.55 -27.94
C PRO A 242 1.79 30.65 -29.39
N GLU A 243 1.00 31.29 -30.26
CA GLU A 243 1.34 31.44 -31.67
C GLU A 243 2.73 32.09 -31.85
N GLY A 244 3.66 31.35 -32.45
CA GLY A 244 5.03 31.80 -32.61
C GLY A 244 6.01 30.65 -32.87
N LYS A 245 7.30 30.95 -32.72
CA LYS A 245 8.38 29.98 -32.70
C LYS A 245 9.30 30.30 -31.51
N GLU A 246 9.84 29.26 -30.89
CA GLU A 246 10.88 29.39 -29.88
C GLU A 246 12.02 30.27 -30.41
N VAL A 247 12.39 31.31 -29.65
CA VAL A 247 13.46 32.23 -30.05
C VAL A 247 14.80 31.60 -29.69
N GLN A 248 15.43 30.94 -30.64
CA GLN A 248 16.78 30.40 -30.47
C GLN A 248 17.81 31.54 -30.35
N PHE A 249 18.94 31.28 -29.69
CA PHE A 249 19.99 32.29 -29.45
C PHE A 249 20.42 33.05 -30.72
N ARG A 250 20.47 32.39 -31.89
CA ARG A 250 20.78 33.05 -33.18
C ARG A 250 19.76 34.13 -33.56
N GLN A 251 18.47 33.87 -33.33
CA GLN A 251 17.38 34.80 -33.60
C GLN A 251 17.37 35.92 -32.55
N PHE A 252 17.53 35.57 -31.27
CA PHE A 252 17.68 36.54 -30.17
C PHE A 252 18.84 37.50 -30.41
N ARG A 253 20.04 37.00 -30.71
CA ARG A 253 21.23 37.81 -31.02
C ARG A 253 20.97 38.74 -32.20
N GLY A 254 20.31 38.25 -33.26
CA GLY A 254 19.94 39.08 -34.40
C GLY A 254 18.99 40.23 -34.04
N TRP A 255 18.05 40.01 -33.11
CA TRP A 255 17.22 41.07 -32.54
C TRP A 255 18.01 42.00 -31.61
N PHE A 256 18.85 41.44 -30.74
CA PHE A 256 19.62 42.19 -29.74
C PHE A 256 20.60 43.16 -30.40
N GLU A 257 21.36 42.75 -31.41
CA GLU A 257 22.32 43.65 -32.09
C GLU A 257 21.62 44.86 -32.74
N ARG A 258 20.34 44.74 -33.15
CA ARG A 258 19.54 45.87 -33.66
C ARG A 258 19.09 46.85 -32.56
N HIS A 259 18.94 46.38 -31.33
CA HIS A 259 18.48 47.18 -30.17
C HIS A 259 19.63 47.55 -29.21
N ARG A 260 20.83 46.99 -29.43
CA ARG A 260 22.06 47.21 -28.66
C ARG A 260 22.43 48.69 -28.43
N PRO A 261 22.21 49.63 -29.38
CA PRO A 261 22.46 51.06 -29.12
C PRO A 261 21.62 51.65 -27.97
N TYR A 262 20.48 51.03 -27.66
CA TYR A 262 19.53 51.48 -26.64
C TYR A 262 19.56 50.62 -25.37
N SER A 263 20.38 49.56 -25.34
CA SER A 263 20.50 48.65 -24.19
C SER A 263 21.68 49.02 -23.29
N LYS A 264 21.46 48.95 -21.97
CA LYS A 264 22.55 49.04 -20.98
C LYS A 264 23.36 47.74 -20.89
N VAL A 265 22.78 46.62 -21.30
CA VAL A 265 23.44 45.30 -21.33
C VAL A 265 24.20 45.18 -22.66
N LYS A 266 25.48 44.80 -22.59
CA LYS A 266 26.37 44.67 -23.76
C LYS A 266 26.59 43.24 -24.24
N ASP A 267 26.17 42.26 -23.44
CA ASP A 267 26.38 40.84 -23.67
C ASP A 267 25.04 40.16 -24.02
N ALA A 268 24.90 39.77 -25.28
CA ALA A 268 23.71 39.10 -25.78
C ALA A 268 23.53 37.69 -25.21
N HIS A 269 24.63 37.00 -24.86
CA HIS A 269 24.56 35.62 -24.37
C HIS A 269 24.13 35.60 -22.91
N ARG A 270 24.65 36.52 -22.07
CA ARG A 270 24.20 36.61 -20.67
C ARG A 270 22.72 36.96 -20.56
N LEU A 271 22.22 37.89 -21.38
CA LEU A 271 20.80 38.27 -21.40
C LEU A 271 19.88 37.19 -22.00
N PHE A 272 20.42 36.16 -22.66
CA PHE A 272 19.63 35.05 -23.20
C PHE A 272 19.50 33.87 -22.22
N GLU A 273 20.38 33.82 -21.21
CA GLU A 273 20.42 32.77 -20.18
C GLU A 273 19.83 33.26 -18.84
N GLU A 274 19.37 34.52 -18.76
CA GLU A 274 18.62 35.13 -17.64
C GLU A 274 17.09 35.00 -17.84
#